data_AF-U1ZT55-F1
#
_entry.id   AF-U1ZT55-F1
#
_cell.length_a   1.000
_cell.length_b   1.000
_cell.length_c   1.000
_cell.angle_alpha   90.00
_cell.angle_beta   90.00
_cell.angle_gamma   90.00
#
_symmetry.space_group_name_H-M   'P 1'
#
loop_
_entity.id
_entity.type
_entity.pdbx_description
1 polymer ?
#
loop_
_entity_poly.entity_id
_entity_poly.type
_entity_poly.pdbx_seq_one_letter_code
_entity_poly.pdbx_strand_id
1 'polypeptide(L)'
;MNPAWALLRLASPQLPIGGYSYSQGLEWAVDSGLITDADGAERWLADQLALNLARFEAPLLLAHCQAAQDGDWGQLQALAERHRASRETRELALESRQMGYSLRQLLDGLPE
;
A
#
# COMPACT_ATOMS: atom_id res chain seq x y z
N MET A 1 -9.81 -19.91 14.49
CA MET A 1 -9.35 -18.56 14.89
C MET A 1 -10.30 -17.53 14.29
N ASN A 2 -10.69 -16.47 15.00
CA ASN A 2 -11.55 -15.44 14.41
C ASN A 2 -10.78 -14.72 13.27
N PRO A 3 -11.27 -14.72 12.02
CA PRO A 3 -10.59 -14.08 10.90
C PRO A 3 -10.32 -12.59 11.13
N ALA A 4 -11.13 -11.93 11.97
CA ALA A 4 -10.91 -10.54 12.37
C ALA A 4 -9.54 -10.31 13.02
N TRP A 5 -8.98 -11.28 13.75
CA TRP A 5 -7.66 -11.13 14.37
C TRP A 5 -6.52 -11.12 13.34
N ALA A 6 -6.64 -11.93 12.29
CA ALA A 6 -5.66 -11.92 11.20
C ALA A 6 -5.71 -10.59 10.45
N LEU A 7 -6.92 -10.06 10.20
CA LEU A 7 -7.11 -8.76 9.55
C LEU A 7 -6.57 -7.61 10.41
N LEU A 8 -6.83 -7.62 11.72
CA LEU A 8 -6.30 -6.60 12.63
C LEU A 8 -4.77 -6.65 12.75
N ARG A 9 -4.17 -7.85 12.68
CA ARG A 9 -2.71 -7.98 12.63
C ARG A 9 -2.14 -7.39 11.34
N LEU A 10 -2.79 -7.63 10.21
CA LEU A 10 -2.38 -7.06 8.91
C LEU A 10 -2.56 -5.52 8.87
N ALA A 11 -3.62 -4.99 9.46
CA ALA A 11 -3.91 -3.55 9.51
C ALA A 11 -3.11 -2.79 10.58
N SER A 12 -2.35 -3.49 11.42
CA SER A 12 -1.62 -2.86 12.52
C SER A 12 -0.50 -1.95 11.99
N PRO A 13 -0.38 -0.70 12.49
CA PRO A 13 0.77 0.15 12.15
C PRO A 13 2.11 -0.41 12.68
N GLN A 14 2.06 -1.38 13.59
CA GLN A 14 3.24 -2.10 14.11
C GLN A 14 3.64 -3.30 13.23
N LEU A 15 2.97 -3.53 12.10
CA LEU A 15 3.36 -4.59 11.17
C LEU A 15 4.79 -4.30 10.64
N PRO A 16 5.77 -5.20 10.85
CA PRO A 16 7.19 -4.91 10.61
C PRO A 16 7.57 -5.06 9.13
N ILE A 17 6.89 -4.32 8.25
CA ILE A 17 7.14 -4.30 6.80
C ILE A 17 7.81 -3.01 6.33
N GLY A 18 8.06 -2.05 7.23
CA GLY A 18 8.73 -0.79 6.90
C GLY A 18 7.83 0.30 6.31
N GLY A 19 6.50 0.16 6.40
CA GLY A 19 5.55 1.15 5.87
C GLY A 19 5.59 2.53 6.56
N TYR A 20 6.14 2.62 7.77
CA TYR A 20 6.30 3.89 8.48
C TYR A 20 7.49 4.73 7.97
N SER A 21 8.39 4.14 7.18
CA SER A 21 9.63 4.80 6.76
C SER A 21 9.49 5.72 5.55
N TYR A 22 8.29 5.79 4.95
CA TYR A 22 8.05 6.53 3.71
C TYR A 22 6.89 7.52 3.91
N SER A 23 7.12 8.80 3.63
CA SER A 23 6.13 9.86 3.80
C SER A 23 5.19 10.03 2.61
N GLN A 24 5.48 9.37 1.48
CA GLN A 24 4.70 9.42 0.23
C GLN A 24 4.39 10.86 -0.23
N GLY A 25 5.36 11.76 -0.05
CA GLY A 25 5.25 13.17 -0.43
C GLY A 25 4.64 14.08 0.63
N LEU A 26 4.18 13.56 1.76
CA LEU A 26 3.62 14.37 2.85
C LEU A 26 4.67 15.30 3.46
N GLU A 27 5.89 14.83 3.68
CA GLU A 27 6.99 15.66 4.19
C GLU A 27 7.29 16.83 3.25
N TRP A 28 7.38 16.57 1.94
CA TRP A 28 7.55 17.62 0.94
C TRP A 28 6.38 18.62 0.93
N ALA A 29 5.14 18.14 1.08
CA ALA A 29 3.97 19.01 1.11
C ALA A 29 3.99 19.96 2.33
N VAL A 30 4.51 19.49 3.47
CA VAL A 30 4.73 20.35 4.65
C VAL A 30 5.90 21.32 4.39
N ASP A 31 7.06 20.83 3.97
CA ASP A 31 8.28 21.64 3.77
C ASP A 31 8.11 22.73 2.71
N SER A 32 7.31 22.47 1.68
CA SER A 32 7.00 23.43 0.61
C SER A 32 5.97 24.49 1.01
N GLY A 33 5.35 24.36 2.20
CA GLY A 33 4.26 25.22 2.64
C GLY A 33 2.92 24.94 1.95
N LEU A 34 2.77 23.83 1.23
CA LEU A 34 1.48 23.38 0.69
C LEU A 34 0.52 22.98 1.84
N ILE A 35 1.05 22.38 2.90
CA ILE A 35 0.35 22.06 4.14
C ILE A 35 0.96 22.91 5.26
N THR A 36 0.16 23.77 5.86
CA THR A 36 0.60 24.67 6.95
C THR A 36 -0.24 24.55 8.22
N ASP A 37 -1.38 23.86 8.13
CA ASP A 37 -2.33 23.67 9.22
C ASP A 37 -3.06 22.32 9.10
N ALA A 38 -3.88 22.03 10.11
CA ALA A 38 -4.66 20.79 10.19
C ALA A 38 -5.66 20.66 9.03
N ASP A 39 -6.35 21.75 8.67
CA ASP A 39 -7.34 21.74 7.58
C ASP A 39 -6.67 21.46 6.23
N GLY A 40 -5.44 21.96 6.01
CA GLY A 40 -4.63 21.65 4.84
C GLY A 40 -4.20 20.19 4.79
N ALA A 41 -3.80 19.63 5.92
CA ALA A 41 -3.46 18.22 6.03
C ALA A 41 -4.68 17.33 5.76
N GLU A 42 -5.86 17.68 6.29
CA GLU A 42 -7.11 16.97 6.05
C GLU A 42 -7.46 16.96 4.55
N ARG A 43 -7.41 18.12 3.88
CA ARG A 43 -7.66 18.22 2.45
C ARG A 43 -6.68 17.36 1.65
N TRP A 44 -5.39 17.44 1.95
CA TRP A 44 -4.37 16.67 1.25
C TRP A 44 -4.58 15.15 1.42
N LEU A 45 -4.86 14.68 2.64
CA LEU A 45 -5.17 13.27 2.90
C LEU A 45 -6.46 12.82 2.21
N ALA A 46 -7.51 13.65 2.23
CA ALA A 46 -8.75 13.36 1.53
C ALA A 46 -8.54 13.22 0.02
N ASP A 47 -7.70 14.08 -0.57
CA ASP A 47 -7.32 13.99 -1.98
C ASP A 47 -6.51 12.72 -2.27
N GLN A 48 -5.55 12.34 -1.43
CA GLN A 48 -4.84 11.08 -1.59
C GLN A 48 -5.79 9.87 -1.56
N LEU A 49 -6.76 9.87 -0.64
CA LEU A 49 -7.78 8.82 -0.56
C LEU A 49 -8.68 8.80 -1.80
N ALA A 50 -9.15 9.96 -2.26
CA ALA A 50 -10.14 10.07 -3.33
C ALA A 50 -9.54 9.95 -4.74
N LEU A 51 -8.32 10.43 -4.94
CA LEU A 51 -7.67 10.54 -6.25
C LEU A 51 -6.71 9.38 -6.52
N ASN A 52 -6.04 8.86 -5.50
CA ASN A 52 -5.11 7.74 -5.64
C ASN A 52 -5.73 6.42 -5.17
N LEU A 53 -6.03 6.30 -3.88
CA LEU A 53 -6.45 5.03 -3.29
C LEU A 53 -7.75 4.52 -3.91
N ALA A 54 -8.81 5.33 -3.92
CA ALA A 54 -10.13 4.92 -4.38
C ALA A 54 -10.20 4.64 -5.89
N ARG A 55 -9.39 5.34 -6.70
CA ARG A 55 -9.44 5.24 -8.17
C ARG A 55 -8.48 4.21 -8.75
N PHE A 56 -7.42 3.87 -8.01
CA PHE A 56 -6.37 3.00 -8.53
C PHE A 56 -5.98 1.89 -7.56
N GLU A 57 -5.43 2.20 -6.39
CA GLU A 57 -4.81 1.16 -5.55
C GLU A 57 -5.81 0.19 -4.93
N ALA A 58 -6.93 0.68 -4.37
CA ALA A 58 -7.96 -0.16 -3.79
C ALA A 58 -8.64 -1.09 -4.82
N PRO A 59 -9.12 -0.60 -6.00
CA PRO A 59 -9.70 -1.50 -7.00
C PRO A 59 -8.65 -2.48 -7.57
N LEU A 60 -7.38 -2.07 -7.68
CA LEU A 60 -6.32 -2.96 -8.12
C LEU A 60 -6.03 -4.05 -7.09
N LEU A 61 -6.02 -3.73 -5.78
CA LEU A 61 -5.90 -4.71 -4.71
C LEU A 61 -7.05 -5.72 -4.73
N LEU A 62 -8.29 -5.25 -4.89
CA LEU A 62 -9.46 -6.12 -5.01
C LEU A 62 -9.31 -7.07 -6.20
N ALA A 63 -8.86 -6.56 -7.35
CA ALA A 63 -8.62 -7.39 -8.53
C ALA A 63 -7.52 -8.45 -8.30
N HIS A 64 -6.47 -8.14 -7.54
CA HIS A 64 -5.47 -9.14 -7.14
C HIS A 64 -6.09 -10.22 -6.26
N CYS A 65 -6.91 -9.84 -5.26
CA CYS A 65 -7.59 -10.79 -4.39
C CYS A 65 -8.53 -11.72 -5.18
N GLN A 66 -9.28 -11.18 -6.14
CA GLN A 66 -10.17 -11.95 -7.00
C GLN A 66 -9.38 -12.93 -7.89
N ALA A 67 -8.35 -12.45 -8.60
CA ALA A 67 -7.50 -13.31 -9.42
C ALA A 67 -6.83 -14.43 -8.62
N ALA A 68 -6.36 -14.13 -7.40
CA ALA A 68 -5.81 -15.15 -6.50
C ALA A 68 -6.86 -16.18 -6.05
N GLN A 69 -8.07 -15.72 -5.72
CA GLN A 69 -9.18 -16.59 -5.32
C GLN A 69 -9.61 -17.53 -6.46
N ASP A 70 -9.60 -17.04 -7.69
CA ASP A 70 -9.95 -17.82 -8.89
C ASP A 70 -8.79 -18.71 -9.39
N GLY A 71 -7.59 -18.57 -8.81
CA GLY A 71 -6.38 -19.28 -9.25
C GLY A 71 -5.83 -18.80 -10.58
N ASP A 72 -6.23 -17.61 -11.05
CA ASP A 72 -5.75 -17.00 -12.29
C ASP A 72 -4.41 -16.26 -12.06
N TRP A 73 -3.34 -17.06 -12.03
CA TRP A 73 -1.98 -16.54 -11.83
C TRP A 73 -1.50 -15.64 -12.98
N GLY A 74 -2.04 -15.82 -14.20
CA GLY A 74 -1.71 -14.99 -15.35
C GLY A 74 -2.26 -13.58 -15.20
N GLN A 75 -3.54 -13.47 -14.83
CA GLN A 75 -4.18 -12.19 -14.51
C GLN A 75 -3.53 -11.54 -13.30
N LEU A 76 -3.22 -12.30 -12.25
CA LEU A 76 -2.54 -11.78 -11.06
C LEU A 76 -1.17 -11.18 -11.40
N GLN A 77 -0.38 -11.86 -12.23
CA GLN A 77 0.92 -11.34 -12.69
C GLN A 77 0.76 -10.06 -13.53
N ALA A 78 -0.23 -10.00 -14.43
CA ALA A 78 -0.50 -8.81 -15.23
C ALA A 78 -0.90 -7.60 -14.35
N LEU A 79 -1.71 -7.82 -13.32
CA LEU A 79 -2.08 -6.78 -12.34
C LEU A 79 -0.88 -6.31 -11.52
N ALA A 80 0.01 -7.22 -11.13
CA ALA A 80 1.24 -6.90 -10.41
C ALA A 80 2.18 -6.05 -11.26
N GLU A 81 2.32 -6.37 -12.56
CA GLU A 81 3.10 -5.54 -13.49
C GLU A 81 2.48 -4.16 -13.68
N ARG A 82 1.14 -4.05 -13.73
CA ARG A 82 0.45 -2.76 -13.79
C ARG A 82 0.71 -1.93 -12.53
N HIS A 83 0.67 -2.54 -11.35
CA HIS A 83 1.02 -1.86 -10.10
C HIS A 83 2.47 -1.37 -10.11
N ARG A 84 3.41 -2.23 -10.52
CA ARG A 84 4.83 -1.90 -10.62
C ARG A 84 5.09 -0.76 -11.60
N ALA A 85 4.44 -0.76 -12.75
CA ALA A 85 4.55 0.29 -13.76
C ALA A 85 3.99 1.64 -13.27
N SER A 86 3.06 1.64 -12.31
CA SER A 86 2.52 2.86 -11.74
C SER A 86 3.41 3.50 -10.67
N ARG A 87 4.52 2.84 -10.26
CA ARG A 87 5.48 3.41 -9.31
C ARG A 87 6.45 4.32 -10.04
N GLU A 88 5.95 5.51 -10.38
CA GLU A 88 6.59 6.50 -11.26
C GLU A 88 8.02 6.87 -10.84
N THR A 89 8.26 7.00 -9.54
CA THR A 89 9.56 7.39 -8.99
C THR A 89 10.34 6.17 -8.48
N ARG A 90 11.67 6.31 -8.49
CA ARG A 90 12.57 5.30 -7.88
C ARG A 90 12.23 5.06 -6.41
N GLU A 91 11.83 6.10 -5.67
CA GLU A 91 11.49 6.00 -4.25
C GLU A 91 10.24 5.15 -4.03
N LEU A 92 9.14 5.44 -4.74
CA LEU A 92 7.89 4.67 -4.65
C LEU A 92 8.08 3.21 -5.11
N ALA A 93 8.95 2.98 -6.10
CA ALA A 93 9.29 1.64 -6.55
C ALA A 93 10.09 0.86 -5.49
N LEU A 94 11.03 1.51 -4.80
CA LEU A 94 11.81 0.92 -3.71
C LEU A 94 10.94 0.63 -2.49
N GLU A 95 10.08 1.58 -2.10
CA GLU A 95 9.09 1.42 -1.04
C GLU A 95 8.24 0.17 -1.27
N SER A 96 7.58 0.09 -2.43
CA SER A 96 6.71 -1.04 -2.77
C SER A 96 7.46 -2.38 -2.76
N ARG A 97 8.67 -2.43 -3.32
CA ARG A 97 9.48 -3.65 -3.36
C ARG A 97 9.94 -4.08 -1.97
N GLN A 98 10.39 -3.14 -1.14
CA GLN A 98 10.88 -3.42 0.21
C GLN A 98 9.75 -3.92 1.11
N MET A 99 8.60 -3.26 1.09
CA MET A 99 7.43 -3.69 1.86
C MET A 99 6.96 -5.08 1.43
N GLY A 100 6.90 -5.36 0.13
CA GLY A 100 6.54 -6.69 -0.39
C GLY A 100 7.53 -7.78 0.03
N TYR A 101 8.83 -7.49 -0.01
CA TYR A 101 9.87 -8.40 0.48
C TYR A 101 9.70 -8.73 1.97
N SER A 102 9.54 -7.70 2.81
CA SER A 102 9.36 -7.87 4.26
C SER A 102 8.04 -8.58 4.59
N LEU A 103 6.97 -8.31 3.87
CA LEU A 103 5.70 -9.02 4.04
C LEU A 103 5.85 -10.50 3.71
N ARG A 104 6.56 -10.85 2.62
CA ARG A 104 6.84 -12.26 2.30
C ARG A 104 7.60 -12.96 3.42
N GLN A 105 8.67 -12.34 3.93
CA GLN A 105 9.43 -12.90 5.05
C GLN A 105 8.57 -13.10 6.31
N LEU A 106 7.67 -12.16 6.59
CA LEU A 106 6.74 -12.28 7.71
C LEU A 106 5.77 -13.45 7.52
N LEU A 107 5.23 -13.63 6.31
CA LEU A 107 4.32 -14.74 5.99
C LEU A 107 5.04 -16.10 6.02
N ASP A 108 6.25 -16.19 5.47
CA ASP A 108 7.09 -17.40 5.50
C ASP A 108 7.46 -17.82 6.93
N GLY A 109 7.46 -16.87 7.87
CA GLY A 109 7.76 -17.09 9.28
C GLY A 109 6.54 -17.36 10.18
N LEU A 110 5.31 -17.35 9.64
CA LEU A 110 4.13 -17.72 10.41
C LEU A 110 4.09 -19.25 10.59
N PRO A 111 3.90 -19.76 11.82
CA PRO A 111 3.58 -21.17 12.00
C PRO A 111 2.25 -21.48 11.32
N GLU A 112 2.16 -22.63 10.63
CA GLU A 112 0.92 -23.13 10.00
C GLU A 112 -0.30 -23.09 10.94
#